data_AF-A0A9J6DLP2-F1
#
_entry.id   AF-A0A9J6DLP2-F1
#
_cell.length_a   1.000
_cell.length_b   1.000
_cell.length_c   1.000
_cell.angle_alpha   90.00
_cell.angle_beta   90.00
_cell.angle_gamma   90.00
#
_symmetry.space_group_name_H-M   'P 1'
#
loop_
_entity.id
_entity.type
_entity.pdbx_description
1 polymer ?
#
loop_
_entity_poly.entity_id
_entity_poly.type
_entity_poly.pdbx_seq_one_letter_code
_entity_poly.pdbx_strand_id
1 'polypeptide(L)'
;MAVNRIFKLRSALRITDQNEPSDTSSDEKFWNVRPLLDVIRNRCLQLEELEHNCIDEQMVAFLGRVPAKQVVKSKRNPVGVKIFVRCSMDGLAHDFEL
;
A
#
# COMPACT_ATOMS: atom_id res chain seq x y z
N MET A 1 -14.09 -19.24 10.68
CA MET A 1 -12.71 -19.34 11.23
C MET A 1 -12.77 -19.03 12.73
N ALA A 2 -12.10 -19.79 13.59
CA ALA A 2 -12.11 -19.52 15.04
C ALA A 2 -11.37 -18.22 15.38
N VAL A 3 -11.85 -17.49 16.40
CA VAL A 3 -11.28 -16.19 16.84
C VAL A 3 -9.79 -16.30 17.17
N ASN A 4 -9.37 -17.35 17.87
CA ASN A 4 -7.96 -17.56 18.20
C ASN A 4 -7.10 -17.84 16.96
N ARG A 5 -7.68 -18.47 15.93
CA ARG A 5 -6.97 -18.80 14.69
C ARG A 5 -6.66 -17.54 13.88
N ILE A 6 -7.58 -16.59 13.80
CA ILE A 6 -7.37 -15.34 13.07
C ILE A 6 -6.30 -14.46 13.72
N PHE A 7 -6.26 -14.39 15.05
CA PHE A 7 -5.20 -13.64 15.74
C PHE A 7 -3.81 -14.22 15.48
N LYS A 8 -3.68 -15.56 15.50
CA LYS A 8 -2.41 -16.24 15.22
C LYS A 8 -1.95 -16.05 13.78
N LEU A 9 -2.87 -16.09 12.81
CA LEU A 9 -2.55 -15.85 11.40
C LEU A 9 -2.12 -14.40 11.16
N ARG A 10 -2.85 -13.44 11.73
CA ARG A 10 -2.54 -12.01 11.59
C ARG A 10 -1.14 -11.67 12.09
N SER A 11 -0.69 -12.26 13.19
CA SER A 11 0.66 -12.02 13.73
C SER A 11 1.78 -12.72 12.95
N ALA A 12 1.45 -13.74 12.17
CA ALA A 12 2.42 -14.58 11.46
C ALA A 12 2.51 -14.25 9.96
N LEU A 13 1.66 -13.35 9.45
CA LEU A 13 1.65 -12.98 8.03
C LEU A 13 2.94 -12.23 7.66
N ARG A 14 3.72 -12.81 6.75
CA ARG A 14 4.93 -12.24 6.15
C ARG A 14 4.82 -12.36 4.63
N ILE A 15 5.25 -11.32 3.91
CA ILE A 15 5.18 -11.27 2.45
C ILE A 15 6.53 -11.64 1.83
N THR A 16 7.62 -11.12 2.39
CA THR A 16 9.00 -11.41 1.98
C THR A 16 9.61 -12.52 2.83
N ASP A 17 10.57 -13.25 2.24
CA ASP A 17 11.46 -14.13 3.01
C ASP A 17 12.42 -13.27 3.84
N GLN A 18 12.62 -13.63 5.10
CA GLN A 18 13.53 -12.95 6.01
C GLN A 18 14.98 -13.42 5.85
N ASN A 19 15.19 -14.55 5.16
CA ASN A 19 16.52 -15.13 4.94
C ASN A 19 17.17 -14.65 3.64
N GLU A 20 16.40 -14.03 2.74
CA GLU A 20 16.98 -13.44 1.54
C GLU A 20 17.81 -12.20 1.92
N PRO A 21 19.04 -12.07 1.37
CA PRO A 21 19.82 -10.87 1.56
C PRO A 21 19.00 -9.71 1.03
N SER A 22 18.73 -8.77 1.91
CA SER A 22 18.08 -7.53 1.55
C SER A 22 19.05 -6.80 0.63
N ASP A 23 18.84 -6.88 -0.69
CA ASP A 23 19.48 -6.04 -1.73
C ASP A 23 18.99 -4.61 -1.56
N THR A 24 19.18 -4.08 -0.36
CA THR A 24 18.62 -2.83 0.10
C THR A 24 19.71 -1.81 -0.11
N SER A 25 19.72 -1.24 -1.30
CA SER A 25 19.90 0.21 -1.36
C SER A 25 19.04 0.80 -0.24
N SER A 26 19.68 1.52 0.69
CA SER A 26 19.15 1.92 2.01
C SER A 26 17.83 2.70 2.01
N ASP A 27 17.22 2.89 0.85
CA ASP A 27 16.22 3.92 0.56
C ASP A 27 14.83 3.32 0.32
N GLU A 28 14.68 2.01 0.10
CA GLU A 28 13.35 1.40 -0.12
C GLU A 28 12.58 1.17 1.19
N LYS A 29 11.72 2.13 1.55
CA LYS A 29 10.93 2.15 2.80
C LYS A 29 9.90 1.01 2.92
N PHE A 30 9.53 0.37 1.81
CA PHE A 30 8.45 -0.62 1.73
C PHE A 30 8.91 -2.03 1.34
N TRP A 31 10.21 -2.33 1.41
CA TRP A 31 10.79 -3.61 0.96
C TRP A 31 10.03 -4.85 1.47
N ASN A 32 9.63 -4.85 2.75
CA ASN A 32 8.92 -5.96 3.41
C ASN A 32 7.58 -6.35 2.75
N VAL A 33 6.97 -5.42 2.01
CA VAL A 33 5.67 -5.62 1.37
C VAL A 33 5.75 -5.43 -0.14
N ARG A 34 6.96 -5.17 -0.68
CA ARG A 34 7.18 -4.78 -2.06
C ARG A 34 6.60 -5.78 -3.08
N PRO A 35 6.81 -7.11 -2.94
CA PRO A 35 6.23 -8.07 -3.88
C PRO A 35 4.71 -8.00 -3.95
N LEU A 36 4.05 -7.73 -2.82
CA LEU A 36 2.59 -7.60 -2.80
C LEU A 36 2.14 -6.31 -3.50
N LEU A 37 2.83 -5.20 -3.26
CA LEU A 37 2.53 -3.93 -3.92
C LEU A 37 2.69 -4.03 -5.44
N ASP A 38 3.76 -4.68 -5.91
CA ASP A 38 4.00 -4.88 -7.35
C ASP A 38 2.90 -5.73 -8.00
N VAL A 39 2.47 -6.82 -7.35
CA VAL A 39 1.36 -7.65 -7.86
C VAL A 39 0.06 -6.85 -7.96
N ILE A 40 -0.26 -6.04 -6.95
CA ILE A 40 -1.47 -5.20 -6.95
C ILE A 40 -1.37 -4.15 -8.05
N ARG A 41 -0.24 -3.43 -8.13
CA ARG A 41 -0.01 -2.40 -9.15
C ARG A 41 -0.08 -2.98 -10.56
N ASN A 42 0.56 -4.11 -10.80
CA ASN A 42 0.50 -4.81 -12.09
C ASN A 42 -0.93 -5.18 -12.46
N ARG A 43 -1.76 -5.59 -11.49
CA ARG A 43 -3.17 -5.87 -11.75
C ARG A 43 -3.96 -4.61 -12.08
N CYS A 44 -3.70 -3.50 -11.39
CA CYS A 44 -4.29 -2.19 -11.70
C CYS A 44 -3.95 -1.72 -13.12
N LEU A 45 -2.70 -1.88 -13.54
CA LEU A 45 -2.22 -1.49 -14.88
C LEU A 45 -2.79 -2.36 -16.02
N GLN A 46 -3.33 -3.54 -15.71
CA GLN A 46 -4.02 -4.40 -16.68
C GLN A 46 -5.49 -4.04 -16.87
N LEU A 47 -6.05 -3.13 -16.07
CA LEU A 47 -7.40 -2.63 -16.26
C LEU A 47 -7.45 -1.78 -17.54
N GLU A 48 -8.58 -1.82 -18.23
CA GLU A 48 -8.82 -1.03 -19.44
C GLU A 48 -8.58 0.46 -19.17
N GLU A 49 -7.87 1.14 -20.06
CA GLU A 49 -7.67 2.58 -19.94
C GLU A 49 -8.95 3.32 -20.33
N LEU A 50 -9.52 4.04 -19.37
CA LEU A 50 -10.67 4.90 -19.60
C LEU A 50 -10.20 6.33 -19.88
N GLU A 51 -11.00 7.10 -20.62
CA GLU A 51 -10.63 8.47 -21.02
C GLU A 51 -10.55 9.42 -19.81
N HIS A 52 -11.51 9.33 -18.89
CA HIS A 52 -11.61 10.24 -17.76
C HIS A 52 -10.95 9.66 -16.51
N ASN A 53 -9.84 10.28 -16.11
CA ASN A 53 -9.05 9.90 -14.96
C ASN A 53 -8.90 11.07 -13.97
N CYS A 54 -8.74 10.76 -12.70
CA CYS A 54 -8.36 11.70 -11.65
C CYS A 54 -7.19 11.11 -10.84
N ILE A 55 -6.26 11.97 -10.45
CA ILE A 55 -5.15 11.61 -9.54
C ILE A 55 -5.30 12.45 -8.29
N ASP A 56 -5.35 11.79 -7.13
CA ASP A 56 -5.44 12.46 -5.84
C ASP A 56 -4.72 11.65 -4.74
N GLU A 57 -4.55 12.26 -3.58
CA GLU A 57 -3.95 11.70 -2.39
C GLU A 57 -5.00 10.93 -1.55
N GLN A 58 -4.72 9.65 -1.31
CA GLN A 58 -5.39 8.81 -0.32
C GLN A 58 -4.51 8.65 0.92
N MET A 59 -5.13 8.65 2.10
CA MET A 59 -4.45 8.43 3.38
C MET A 59 -4.82 7.07 3.96
N VAL A 60 -3.84 6.20 4.15
CA VAL A 60 -3.97 4.95 4.90
C VAL A 60 -3.63 5.22 6.35
N ALA A 61 -4.66 5.32 7.20
CA ALA A 61 -4.49 5.65 8.61
C ALA A 61 -3.59 4.62 9.32
N PHE A 62 -2.48 5.08 9.88
CA PHE A 62 -1.52 4.22 10.57
C PHE A 62 -0.73 4.98 11.63
N LEU A 63 -0.90 4.59 12.89
CA LEU A 63 -0.23 5.21 14.04
C LEU A 63 1.06 4.47 14.45
N GLY A 64 1.30 3.25 13.97
CA GLY A 64 2.51 2.47 14.26
C GLY A 64 3.77 3.08 13.64
N ARG A 65 4.96 2.54 13.95
CA ARG A 65 6.23 3.07 13.42
C ARG A 65 6.44 2.59 11.98
N VAL A 66 6.57 3.53 11.04
CA VAL A 66 6.92 3.26 9.64
C VAL A 66 7.69 4.48 9.08
N PRO A 67 8.76 4.29 8.29
CA PRO A 67 9.56 5.40 7.75
C PRO A 67 8.77 6.35 6.82
N ALA A 68 7.72 5.85 6.16
CA ALA A 68 6.89 6.60 5.23
C ALA A 68 5.69 7.31 5.87
N LYS A 69 5.64 7.40 7.21
CA LYS A 69 4.53 8.07 7.90
C LYS A 69 4.52 9.57 7.59
N GLN A 70 3.36 10.09 7.23
CA GLN A 70 3.11 11.50 6.95
C GLN A 70 1.94 12.04 7.77
N VAL A 71 1.87 13.36 7.90
CA VAL A 71 0.78 14.07 8.56
C VAL A 71 0.12 15.04 7.57
N VAL A 72 -1.14 14.79 7.22
CA VAL A 72 -1.96 15.64 6.34
C VAL A 72 -3.14 16.18 7.14
N LYS A 73 -3.00 17.40 7.67
CA LYS A 73 -3.95 18.00 8.63
C LYS A 73 -5.38 18.18 8.08
N SER A 74 -5.54 18.27 6.77
CA SER A 74 -6.83 18.46 6.10
C SER A 74 -7.67 17.17 6.00
N LYS A 75 -7.08 15.99 6.24
CA LYS A 75 -7.79 14.70 6.16
C LYS A 75 -8.36 14.31 7.52
N ARG A 76 -9.51 13.59 7.52
CA ARG A 76 -10.18 13.08 8.73
C ARG A 76 -9.25 12.25 9.63
N ASN A 77 -8.43 11.40 9.01
CA ASN A 77 -7.35 10.68 9.68
C ASN A 77 -6.03 11.35 9.26
N PRO A 78 -5.48 12.27 10.06
CA PRO A 78 -4.38 13.11 9.61
C PRO A 78 -3.03 12.38 9.59
N VAL A 79 -2.89 11.24 10.28
CA VAL A 79 -1.61 10.53 10.43
C VAL A 79 -1.69 9.15 9.77
N GLY A 80 -0.76 8.86 8.87
CA GLY A 80 -0.73 7.58 8.17
C GLY A 80 0.30 7.51 7.07
N VAL A 81 0.09 6.59 6.13
CA VAL A 81 0.86 6.51 4.88
C VAL A 81 0.04 7.19 3.79
N LYS A 82 0.63 8.20 3.14
CA LYS A 82 0.03 8.87 2.01
C LYS A 82 0.31 8.06 0.74
N ILE A 83 -0.67 7.94 -0.13
CA ILE A 83 -0.57 7.23 -1.41
C ILE A 83 -1.22 8.13 -2.46
N PHE A 84 -0.57 8.35 -3.60
CA PHE A 84 -1.21 8.92 -4.78
C PHE A 84 -1.89 7.80 -5.54
N VAL A 85 -3.16 7.98 -5.91
CA VAL A 85 -3.94 6.97 -6.63
C VAL A 85 -4.54 7.60 -7.87
N ARG A 86 -4.37 6.95 -9.02
CA ARG A 86 -5.08 7.26 -10.26
C ARG A 86 -6.34 6.42 -10.31
N CYS A 87 -7.51 7.07 -10.32
CA CYS A 87 -8.79 6.42 -10.50
C CYS A 87 -9.48 6.89 -11.78
N SER A 88 -10.26 6.00 -12.40
CA SER A 88 -11.09 6.33 -13.55
C SER A 88 -12.54 6.61 -13.15
N MET A 89 -13.35 7.03 -14.11
CA MET A 89 -14.79 7.30 -13.93
C MET A 89 -15.63 6.11 -13.43
N ASP A 90 -15.14 4.88 -13.56
CA ASP A 90 -15.76 3.67 -13.02
C ASP A 90 -15.51 3.50 -11.49
N GLY A 91 -14.68 4.36 -10.91
CA GLY A 91 -14.32 4.35 -9.50
C GLY A 91 -13.21 3.34 -9.15
N LEU A 92 -12.59 2.69 -10.13
CA LEU A 92 -11.49 1.76 -9.91
C LEU A 92 -10.13 2.47 -9.89
N ALA A 93 -9.18 1.91 -9.16
CA ALA A 93 -7.79 2.36 -9.15
C ALA A 93 -7.01 1.69 -10.28
N HIS A 94 -6.47 2.49 -11.21
CA HIS A 94 -5.70 2.02 -12.36
C HIS A 94 -4.18 2.16 -12.18
N ASP A 95 -3.74 3.00 -11.23
CA ASP A 95 -2.33 3.02 -10.80
C ASP A 95 -2.21 3.67 -9.41
N PHE A 96 -1.10 3.45 -8.70
CA PHE A 96 -0.79 4.14 -7.46
C PHE A 96 0.71 4.24 -7.18
N GLU A 97 1.07 5.21 -6.34
CA GLU A 97 2.44 5.47 -5.88
C GLU A 97 2.44 5.80 -4.38
N LEU A 98 3.41 5.26 -3.62
CA LEU A 98 3.53 5.39 -2.17
C LEU A 98 4.65 6.36 -1.72
#